data_AF-A0A096BVC8-F1
#
_entry.id   AF-A0A096BVC8-F1
#
_cell.length_a   1.000
_cell.length_b   1.000
_cell.length_c   1.000
_cell.angle_alpha   90.00
_cell.angle_beta   90.00
_cell.angle_gamma   90.00
#
_symmetry.space_group_name_H-M   'P 1'
#
loop_
_entity.id
_entity.type
_entity.pdbx_description
1 polymer ?
#
loop_
_entity_poly.entity_id
_entity_poly.type
_entity_poly.pdbx_seq_one_letter_code
_entity_poly.pdbx_strand_id
1 'polypeptide(L)'
;MWLSAFGTPVSKQKAQKLVENFLKENLPSSYQPTRAGKNALKAVDATPYYYVFSIGSQKGFVIASADDRTEPIFGYTLNGKFDKENLPEGLCDLLSYYAKELQLLDQRGETTTHLATRAGNNRTPIEQLMETQWNQSAPYNNNCPMDGKERSVTGCVATAMAQIMYYHKAPQNTLAKPIEAYTTNKKKNPM
;
A
#
# COMPACT_ATOMS: atom_id res chain seq x y z
N MET A 1 18.16 34.57 17.11
CA MET A 1 17.25 33.42 17.27
C MET A 1 16.78 33.04 15.86
N TRP A 2 17.53 32.18 15.18
CA TRP A 2 17.22 31.75 13.82
C TRP A 2 16.42 30.44 13.91
N LEU A 3 15.12 30.52 13.64
CA LEU A 3 14.28 29.35 13.43
C LEU A 3 14.55 28.86 12.01
N SER A 4 15.49 27.93 11.84
CA SER A 4 15.53 27.08 10.66
C SER A 4 14.31 26.18 10.74
N ALA A 5 13.29 26.46 9.93
CA ALA A 5 12.14 25.58 9.78
C ALA A 5 12.60 24.36 8.97
N PHE A 6 13.08 23.33 9.67
CA PHE A 6 13.15 21.98 9.13
C PHE A 6 11.71 21.50 8.86
N GLY A 7 11.49 20.66 7.85
CA GLY A 7 10.27 19.84 7.84
C GLY A 7 10.17 19.15 9.19
N THR A 8 9.07 19.33 9.91
CA THR A 8 9.03 18.94 11.32
C THR A 8 8.55 17.50 11.39
N PRO A 9 9.29 16.59 12.06
CA PRO A 9 8.78 15.25 12.32
C PRO A 9 7.37 15.32 12.88
N VAL A 10 6.42 14.69 12.21
CA VAL A 10 5.04 14.61 12.66
C VAL A 10 5.03 13.64 13.83
N SER A 11 4.72 14.13 15.02
CA SER A 11 4.61 13.26 16.18
C SER A 11 3.49 12.23 15.96
N LYS A 12 3.65 11.04 16.53
CA LYS A 12 2.60 10.00 16.54
C LYS A 12 1.22 10.54 16.96
N GLN A 13 1.17 11.47 17.92
CA GLN A 13 -0.07 12.10 18.37
C GLN A 13 -0.69 13.01 17.30
N LYS A 14 0.13 13.80 16.61
CA LYS A 14 -0.30 14.64 15.48
C LYS A 14 -0.78 13.76 14.32
N ALA A 15 -0.04 12.71 13.97
CA ALA A 15 -0.44 11.73 12.96
C ALA A 15 -1.77 11.04 13.31
N GLN A 16 -1.94 10.60 14.56
CA GLN A 16 -3.20 10.00 15.00
C GLN A 16 -4.39 10.96 14.82
N LYS A 17 -4.23 12.24 15.18
CA LYS A 17 -5.27 13.25 14.99
C LYS A 17 -5.60 13.48 13.51
N LEU A 18 -4.59 13.49 12.64
CA LEU A 18 -4.78 13.56 11.19
C LEU A 18 -5.57 12.35 10.67
N VAL A 19 -5.25 11.15 11.14
CA VAL A 19 -6.00 9.93 10.81
C VAL A 19 -7.44 10.01 11.31
N GLU A 20 -7.67 10.47 12.54
CA GLU A 20 -9.03 10.64 13.08
C GLU A 20 -9.88 11.60 12.23
N ASN A 21 -9.30 12.71 11.78
CA ASN A 21 -9.98 13.66 10.91
C ASN A 21 -10.24 13.05 9.52
N PHE A 22 -9.22 12.43 8.92
CA PHE A 22 -9.34 11.75 7.63
C PHE A 22 -10.49 10.75 7.65
N LEU A 23 -10.59 9.92 8.69
CA LEU A 23 -11.63 8.91 8.82
C LEU A 23 -13.03 9.50 9.03
N LYS A 24 -13.16 10.67 9.66
CA LYS A 24 -14.46 11.35 9.82
C LYS A 24 -14.94 11.98 8.51
N GLU A 25 -14.02 12.49 7.71
CA GLU A 25 -14.33 13.24 6.49
C GLU A 25 -14.51 12.34 5.25
N ASN A 26 -13.78 11.22 5.18
CA ASN A 26 -13.63 10.46 3.94
C ASN A 26 -14.28 9.06 3.96
N LEU A 27 -14.82 8.61 5.10
CA LEU A 27 -15.45 7.30 5.18
C LEU A 27 -16.97 7.36 4.97
N PRO A 28 -17.56 6.35 4.31
CA PRO A 28 -19.00 6.27 4.16
C PRO A 28 -19.67 6.13 5.53
N SER A 29 -20.83 6.75 5.73
CA SER A 29 -21.57 6.71 7.00
C SER A 29 -21.96 5.30 7.46
N SER A 30 -22.00 4.34 6.52
CA SER A 30 -22.22 2.92 6.79
C SER A 30 -21.03 2.22 7.45
N TYR A 31 -19.82 2.78 7.32
CA TYR A 31 -18.63 2.25 7.96
C TYR A 31 -18.58 2.69 9.43
N GLN A 32 -18.73 1.71 10.33
CA GLN A 32 -18.74 1.91 11.77
C GLN A 32 -17.47 1.30 12.38
N PRO A 33 -16.44 2.11 12.69
CA PRO A 33 -15.15 1.59 13.15
C PRO A 33 -15.23 0.88 14.51
N THR A 34 -16.26 1.13 15.33
CA THR A 34 -16.52 0.40 16.60
C THR A 34 -17.97 0.52 17.08
N ARG A 35 -18.51 -0.53 17.73
CA ARG A 35 -19.73 -0.47 18.59
C ARG A 35 -19.45 -0.03 20.05
N ALA A 36 -18.18 0.14 20.45
CA ALA A 36 -17.82 0.49 21.82
C ALA A 36 -16.62 1.45 21.87
N GLY A 37 -16.86 2.67 22.36
CA GLY A 37 -15.93 3.50 23.13
C GLY A 37 -14.62 3.98 22.47
N LYS A 38 -14.58 5.29 22.14
CA LYS A 38 -13.46 6.27 22.12
C LYS A 38 -12.04 5.91 21.63
N ASN A 39 -11.59 4.66 21.53
CA ASN A 39 -10.25 4.27 21.05
C ASN A 39 -10.36 3.26 19.90
N ALA A 40 -11.01 3.65 18.81
CA ALA A 40 -11.09 2.82 17.60
C ALA A 40 -9.73 2.68 16.90
N LEU A 41 -8.81 3.63 17.09
CA LEU A 41 -7.48 3.62 16.50
C LEU A 41 -6.43 3.18 17.49
N LYS A 42 -5.60 2.22 17.07
CA LYS A 42 -4.41 1.78 17.80
C LYS A 42 -3.21 1.82 16.87
N ALA A 43 -2.15 2.50 17.27
CA ALA A 43 -0.89 2.40 16.56
C ALA A 43 -0.32 0.98 16.73
N VAL A 44 -0.09 0.30 15.60
CA VAL A 44 0.36 -1.09 15.53
C VAL A 44 1.75 -1.23 14.92
N ASP A 45 2.24 -0.19 14.22
CA ASP A 45 3.61 -0.10 13.75
C ASP A 45 4.06 1.37 13.69
N ALA A 46 5.38 1.58 13.79
CA ALA A 46 5.98 2.90 13.74
C ALA A 46 7.41 2.81 13.19
N THR A 47 7.73 3.69 12.25
CA THR A 47 9.07 3.94 11.73
C THR A 47 9.40 5.43 11.88
N PRO A 48 10.63 5.86 11.58
CA PRO A 48 10.94 7.30 11.49
C PRO A 48 10.11 8.04 10.43
N TYR A 49 9.55 7.34 9.45
CA TYR A 49 8.95 7.94 8.24
C TYR A 49 7.44 7.73 8.11
N TYR A 50 6.87 6.76 8.82
CA TYR A 50 5.43 6.52 8.83
C TYR A 50 4.97 5.81 10.11
N TYR A 51 3.65 5.90 10.34
CA TYR A 51 2.94 5.18 11.39
C TYR A 51 1.84 4.32 10.77
N VAL A 52 1.53 3.19 11.39
CA VAL A 52 0.37 2.37 11.03
C VAL A 52 -0.61 2.33 12.18
N PHE A 53 -1.85 2.74 11.92
CA PHE A 53 -2.95 2.75 12.88
C PHE A 53 -4.00 1.72 12.47
N SER A 54 -4.19 0.66 13.25
CA SER A 54 -5.30 -0.29 13.06
C SER A 54 -6.61 0.34 13.48
N ILE A 55 -7.67 0.07 12.73
CA ILE A 55 -9.04 0.46 13.03
C ILE A 55 -9.77 -0.76 13.59
N GLY A 56 -10.17 -0.71 14.86
CA GLY A 56 -10.88 -1.80 15.54
C GLY A 56 -10.20 -3.18 15.44
N SER A 57 -10.93 -4.24 15.77
CA SER A 57 -10.50 -5.61 15.44
C SER A 57 -11.00 -5.95 14.04
N GLN A 58 -10.09 -6.13 13.09
CA GLN A 58 -10.37 -6.52 11.70
C GLN A 58 -11.12 -5.48 10.84
N LYS A 59 -11.10 -4.19 11.19
CA LYS A 59 -11.75 -3.11 10.41
C LYS A 59 -10.76 -2.31 9.58
N GLY A 60 -9.61 -2.89 9.28
CA GLY A 60 -8.57 -2.30 8.44
C GLY A 60 -7.58 -1.44 9.21
N PHE A 61 -6.84 -0.63 8.48
CA PHE A 61 -5.75 0.18 9.02
C PHE A 61 -5.46 1.37 8.10
N VAL A 62 -4.77 2.37 8.65
CA VAL A 62 -4.31 3.58 7.96
C VAL A 62 -2.80 3.68 8.11
N ILE A 63 -2.10 3.96 7.00
CA ILE A 63 -0.68 4.29 6.97
C ILE A 63 -0.57 5.80 6.85
N ALA A 64 -0.05 6.45 7.88
CA ALA A 64 0.11 7.90 7.96
C ALA A 64 1.58 8.29 7.90
N SER A 65 1.88 9.42 7.26
CA SER A 65 3.24 9.95 7.24
C SER A 65 3.68 10.40 8.63
N ALA A 66 4.97 10.20 8.93
CA ALA A 66 5.65 10.79 10.08
C ALA A 66 6.37 12.10 9.71
N ASP A 67 6.11 12.66 8.53
CA ASP A 67 6.75 13.85 7.99
C ASP A 67 5.73 14.81 7.37
N ASP A 68 5.88 16.12 7.59
CA ASP A 68 4.94 17.13 7.10
C ASP A 68 5.25 17.64 5.69
N ARG A 69 6.33 17.14 5.05
CA ARG A 69 6.67 17.41 3.64
C ARG A 69 5.87 16.57 2.65
N THR A 70 5.18 15.52 3.11
CA THR A 70 4.41 14.60 2.28
C THR A 70 2.91 14.70 2.56
N GLU A 71 2.10 14.06 1.73
CA GLU A 71 0.70 13.80 2.06
C GLU A 71 0.58 13.11 3.43
N PRO A 72 -0.38 13.51 4.28
CA PRO A 72 -0.48 13.00 5.64
C PRO A 72 -0.89 11.52 5.71
N ILE A 73 -1.55 11.01 4.66
CA ILE A 73 -2.06 9.63 4.57
C ILE A 73 -1.49 8.99 3.30
N PHE A 74 -0.66 7.95 3.47
CA PHE A 74 -0.11 7.17 2.35
C PHE A 74 -1.11 6.17 1.78
N GLY A 75 -2.00 5.65 2.63
CA GLY A 75 -3.03 4.71 2.21
C GLY A 75 -3.84 4.17 3.38
N TYR A 76 -4.97 3.55 3.08
CA TYR A 76 -5.84 2.93 4.07
C TYR A 76 -6.60 1.74 3.48
N THR A 77 -7.07 0.87 4.37
CA THR A 77 -8.10 -0.14 4.08
C THR A 77 -9.13 -0.14 5.20
N LEU A 78 -10.36 -0.52 4.89
CA LEU A 78 -11.50 -0.60 5.80
C LEU A 78 -11.83 -2.05 6.22
N ASN A 79 -11.00 -3.00 5.83
CA ASN A 79 -11.18 -4.40 6.15
C ASN A 79 -9.84 -5.06 6.50
N GLY A 80 -9.92 -6.19 7.22
CA GLY A 80 -8.75 -6.96 7.63
C GLY A 80 -7.95 -6.30 8.75
N LYS A 81 -6.70 -6.75 8.92
CA LYS A 81 -5.76 -6.24 9.92
C LYS A 81 -4.42 -6.00 9.25
N PHE A 82 -3.63 -5.12 9.86
CA PHE A 82 -2.22 -5.01 9.53
C PHE A 82 -1.47 -6.21 10.10
N ASP A 83 -0.73 -6.92 9.26
CA ASP A 83 0.15 -8.03 9.63
C ASP A 83 1.53 -7.79 9.03
N LYS A 84 2.44 -7.28 9.87
CA LYS A 84 3.78 -6.84 9.45
C LYS A 84 4.61 -7.98 8.84
N GLU A 85 4.42 -9.20 9.33
CA GLU A 85 5.19 -10.36 8.90
C GLU A 85 4.69 -10.92 7.56
N ASN A 86 3.50 -10.53 7.12
CA ASN A 86 2.83 -11.06 5.93
C ASN A 86 2.32 -9.94 5.00
N LEU A 87 3.09 -8.86 4.86
CA LEU A 87 2.74 -7.79 3.93
C LEU A 87 2.97 -8.21 2.47
N PRO A 88 2.10 -7.79 1.53
CA PRO A 88 2.37 -7.97 0.10
C PRO A 88 3.68 -7.28 -0.30
N GLU A 89 4.51 -7.96 -1.08
CA GLU A 89 5.82 -7.46 -1.55
C GLU A 89 5.72 -6.05 -2.15
N GLY A 90 4.75 -5.80 -3.04
CA GLY A 90 4.56 -4.48 -3.65
C GLY A 90 4.22 -3.37 -2.65
N LEU A 91 3.58 -3.69 -1.52
CA LEU A 91 3.37 -2.72 -0.44
C LEU A 91 4.67 -2.46 0.33
N CYS A 92 5.47 -3.50 0.58
CA CYS A 92 6.80 -3.35 1.18
C CYS A 92 7.70 -2.47 0.32
N ASP A 93 7.72 -2.69 -1.00
CA ASP A 93 8.50 -1.90 -1.94
C ASP A 93 8.06 -0.44 -1.96
N LEU A 94 6.74 -0.19 -1.98
CA LEU A 94 6.18 1.17 -1.95
C LEU A 94 6.58 1.92 -0.68
N LEU A 95 6.41 1.30 0.50
CA LEU A 95 6.78 1.90 1.77
C LEU A 95 8.29 2.12 1.89
N SER A 96 9.08 1.19 1.36
CA SER A 96 10.55 1.31 1.31
C SER A 96 10.97 2.47 0.40
N TYR A 97 10.29 2.63 -0.73
CA TYR A 97 10.50 3.76 -1.64
C TYR A 97 10.19 5.10 -0.96
N TYR A 98 9.04 5.23 -0.29
CA TYR A 98 8.69 6.45 0.45
C TYR A 98 9.69 6.77 1.57
N ALA A 99 10.11 5.76 2.34
CA ALA A 99 11.13 5.94 3.38
C ALA A 99 12.46 6.40 2.78
N LYS A 100 12.88 5.83 1.64
CA LYS A 100 14.10 6.22 0.92
C LYS A 100 14.02 7.67 0.44
N GLU A 101 12.89 8.08 -0.12
CA GLU A 101 12.67 9.45 -0.60
C GLU A 101 12.77 10.47 0.54
N LEU A 102 12.08 10.20 1.66
CA LEU A 102 12.17 11.04 2.87
C LEU A 102 13.59 11.09 3.44
N GLN A 103 14.30 9.97 3.47
CA GLN A 103 15.70 9.91 3.89
C GLN A 103 16.61 10.79 2.99
N LEU A 104 16.36 10.82 1.68
CA LEU A 104 17.11 11.68 0.77
C LEU A 104 16.80 13.17 1.00
N LEU A 105 15.55 13.51 1.37
CA LEU A 105 15.18 14.88 1.74
C LEU A 105 15.89 15.30 3.04
N ASP A 106 15.99 14.41 4.03
CA ASP A 106 16.76 14.66 5.26
C ASP A 106 18.23 14.97 4.96
N GLN A 107 18.86 14.15 4.10
CA GLN A 107 20.26 14.31 3.71
C GLN A 107 20.53 15.62 2.98
N ARG A 108 19.55 16.14 2.25
CA ARG A 108 19.65 17.42 1.52
C ARG A 108 19.31 18.62 2.39
N GLY A 109 18.78 18.41 3.60
CA GLY A 109 18.24 19.47 4.43
C GLY A 109 17.04 20.16 3.76
N GLU A 110 16.28 19.43 2.93
CA GLU A 110 15.12 19.97 2.23
C GLU A 110 13.98 20.16 3.22
N THR A 111 13.43 21.38 3.25
CA THR A 111 12.38 21.75 4.20
C THR A 111 11.08 22.15 3.51
N THR A 112 11.10 22.23 2.18
CA THR A 112 9.95 22.63 1.40
C THR A 112 8.89 21.53 1.43
N THR A 113 7.68 21.92 1.82
CA THR A 113 6.49 21.08 1.71
C THR A 113 5.98 21.17 0.27
N HIS A 114 6.16 20.10 -0.51
CA HIS A 114 5.58 20.00 -1.85
C HIS A 114 4.27 19.23 -1.78
N LEU A 115 3.31 19.74 -1.00
CA LEU A 115 1.94 19.25 -1.10
C LEU A 115 1.41 19.69 -2.46
N ALA A 116 1.30 18.76 -3.39
CA ALA A 116 0.58 18.99 -4.61
C ALA A 116 -0.84 19.39 -4.21
N THR A 117 -1.18 20.68 -4.34
CA THR A 117 -2.56 21.12 -4.28
C THR A 117 -3.23 20.42 -5.45
N ARG A 118 -3.87 19.27 -5.20
CA ARG A 118 -4.71 18.62 -6.19
C ARG A 118 -5.68 19.71 -6.64
N ALA A 119 -5.55 20.14 -7.90
CA ALA A 119 -6.50 21.06 -8.51
C ALA A 119 -7.89 20.55 -8.15
N GLY A 120 -8.69 21.41 -7.50
CA GLY A 120 -9.89 21.10 -6.70
C GLY A 120 -10.48 19.69 -6.85
N ASN A 121 -10.72 19.04 -5.71
CA ASN A 121 -11.36 17.72 -5.55
C ASN A 121 -12.82 17.63 -6.11
N ASN A 122 -13.12 18.24 -7.25
CA ASN A 122 -14.38 18.08 -8.00
C ASN A 122 -14.41 16.79 -8.83
N ARG A 123 -13.51 15.84 -8.59
CA ARG A 123 -13.58 14.52 -9.21
C ARG A 123 -14.46 13.63 -8.37
N THR A 124 -15.50 13.07 -8.99
CA THR A 124 -16.31 12.02 -8.37
C THR A 124 -15.41 10.84 -8.03
N PRO A 125 -15.39 10.37 -6.76
CA PRO A 125 -14.67 9.17 -6.39
C PRO A 125 -15.11 7.99 -7.26
N ILE A 126 -14.15 7.25 -7.81
CA ILE A 126 -14.41 5.98 -8.50
C ILE A 126 -14.22 4.88 -7.46
N GLU A 127 -15.28 4.13 -7.19
CA GLU A 127 -15.19 2.96 -6.31
C GLU A 127 -14.25 1.90 -6.88
N GLN A 128 -13.82 0.97 -6.03
CA GLN A 128 -12.96 -0.14 -6.45
C GLN A 128 -13.64 -0.95 -7.57
N LEU A 129 -13.04 -0.93 -8.76
CA LEU A 129 -13.57 -1.62 -9.93
C LEU A 129 -13.32 -3.14 -9.86
N MET A 130 -12.16 -3.54 -9.36
CA MET A 130 -11.72 -4.94 -9.34
C MET A 130 -12.19 -5.62 -8.05
N GLU A 131 -13.06 -6.62 -8.16
CA GLU A 131 -13.50 -7.44 -7.02
C GLU A 131 -12.58 -8.64 -6.76
N THR A 132 -11.74 -9.02 -7.73
CA THR A 132 -10.81 -10.13 -7.58
C THR A 132 -9.77 -9.85 -6.51
N GLN A 133 -9.44 -10.88 -5.74
CA GLN A 133 -8.37 -10.88 -4.75
C GLN A 133 -7.40 -12.03 -5.04
N TRP A 134 -6.83 -12.03 -6.26
CA TRP A 134 -5.95 -13.11 -6.70
C TRP A 134 -4.56 -13.01 -6.06
N ASN A 135 -3.92 -14.16 -5.90
CA ASN A 135 -2.60 -14.29 -5.30
C ASN A 135 -1.57 -14.73 -6.37
N GLN A 136 -0.31 -14.85 -5.97
CA GLN A 136 0.77 -15.35 -6.83
C GLN A 136 1.10 -16.83 -6.59
N SER A 137 0.52 -17.44 -5.55
CA SER A 137 0.71 -18.84 -5.18
C SER A 137 -0.39 -19.73 -5.77
N ALA A 138 -0.45 -21.00 -5.34
CA ALA A 138 -1.47 -21.93 -5.80
C ALA A 138 -2.91 -21.40 -5.52
N PRO A 139 -3.87 -21.61 -6.43
CA PRO A 139 -3.74 -22.37 -7.68
C PRO A 139 -3.22 -21.53 -8.87
N TYR A 140 -2.99 -20.22 -8.70
CA TYR A 140 -2.66 -19.30 -9.79
C TYR A 140 -1.32 -19.60 -10.45
N ASN A 141 -0.36 -20.11 -9.69
CA ASN A 141 0.94 -20.50 -10.22
C ASN A 141 1.04 -21.94 -10.72
N ASN A 142 -0.05 -22.71 -10.81
CA ASN A 142 0.01 -24.15 -11.16
C ASN A 142 0.69 -24.45 -12.51
N ASN A 143 0.75 -23.47 -13.42
CA ASN A 143 1.43 -23.59 -14.71
C ASN A 143 2.80 -22.89 -14.74
N CYS A 144 3.23 -22.26 -13.64
CA CYS A 144 4.56 -21.69 -13.52
C CYS A 144 5.62 -22.79 -13.40
N PRO A 145 6.86 -22.54 -13.85
CA PRO A 145 7.96 -23.48 -13.73
C PRO A 145 8.22 -23.94 -12.28
N MET A 146 8.88 -25.08 -12.15
CA MET A 146 9.43 -25.54 -10.88
C MET A 146 10.82 -24.93 -10.67
N ASP A 147 11.07 -24.41 -9.48
CA ASP A 147 12.40 -24.06 -8.95
C ASP A 147 12.80 -25.09 -7.89
N GLY A 148 13.53 -26.12 -8.33
CA GLY A 148 13.81 -27.29 -7.49
C GLY A 148 12.54 -28.04 -7.08
N LYS A 149 12.21 -28.02 -5.79
CA LYS A 149 11.01 -28.69 -5.24
C LYS A 149 9.83 -27.73 -5.08
N GLU A 150 10.05 -26.44 -5.23
CA GLU A 150 9.01 -25.41 -5.06
C GLU A 150 8.53 -24.93 -6.43
N ARG A 151 7.27 -24.51 -6.50
CA ARG A 151 6.73 -23.93 -7.72
C ARG A 151 6.95 -22.43 -7.69
N SER A 152 7.53 -21.87 -8.76
CA SER A 152 7.71 -20.42 -8.88
C SER A 152 6.35 -19.72 -8.73
N VAL A 153 6.34 -18.54 -8.12
CA VAL A 153 5.15 -17.68 -8.09
C VAL A 153 4.82 -17.16 -9.49
N THR A 154 3.59 -16.69 -9.69
CA THR A 154 3.22 -16.04 -10.97
C THR A 154 4.01 -14.76 -11.25
N GLY A 155 4.40 -14.04 -10.20
CA GLY A 155 4.96 -12.69 -10.27
C GLY A 155 3.86 -11.62 -10.15
N CYS A 156 4.17 -10.54 -9.41
CA CYS A 156 3.22 -9.47 -9.09
C CYS A 156 2.64 -8.80 -10.34
N VAL A 157 3.48 -8.58 -11.36
CA VAL A 157 3.08 -7.99 -12.65
C VAL A 157 2.09 -8.90 -13.38
N ALA A 158 2.34 -10.21 -13.40
CA ALA A 158 1.45 -11.17 -14.05
C ALA A 158 0.09 -11.26 -13.33
N THR A 159 0.09 -11.31 -12.00
CA THR A 159 -1.16 -11.33 -11.21
C THR A 159 -1.95 -10.02 -11.36
N ALA A 160 -1.29 -8.86 -11.37
CA ALA A 160 -1.96 -7.57 -11.58
C ALA A 160 -2.63 -7.51 -12.96
N MET A 161 -1.89 -7.87 -14.02
CA MET A 161 -2.44 -7.90 -15.38
C MET A 161 -3.60 -8.89 -15.51
N ALA A 162 -3.47 -10.08 -14.93
CA ALA A 162 -4.52 -11.10 -14.99
C ALA A 162 -5.84 -10.60 -14.35
N GLN A 163 -5.76 -9.87 -13.23
CA GLN A 163 -6.95 -9.29 -12.60
C GLN A 163 -7.57 -8.17 -13.46
N ILE A 164 -6.77 -7.33 -14.11
CA ILE A 164 -7.25 -6.29 -15.05
C ILE A 164 -7.95 -6.93 -16.25
N MET A 165 -7.33 -7.95 -16.86
CA MET A 165 -7.92 -8.71 -17.97
C MET A 165 -9.24 -9.38 -17.56
N TYR A 166 -9.29 -9.94 -16.35
CA TYR A 166 -10.51 -10.55 -15.82
C TYR A 166 -11.62 -9.54 -15.58
N TYR A 167 -11.30 -8.33 -15.12
CA TYR A 167 -12.28 -7.25 -14.98
C TYR A 167 -12.89 -6.88 -16.34
N HIS A 168 -12.05 -6.67 -17.36
CA HIS A 168 -12.50 -6.30 -18.70
C HIS A 168 -13.06 -7.47 -19.52
N LYS A 169 -12.88 -8.72 -19.07
CA LYS A 169 -13.19 -9.94 -19.84
C LYS A 169 -12.54 -9.93 -21.24
N ALA A 170 -11.31 -9.43 -21.33
CA ALA A 170 -10.59 -9.20 -22.57
C ALA A 170 -9.11 -9.60 -22.49
N PRO A 171 -8.49 -10.06 -23.60
CA PRO A 171 -9.09 -10.32 -24.91
C PRO A 171 -9.91 -11.62 -24.92
N GLN A 172 -10.98 -11.67 -25.73
CA GLN A 172 -11.84 -12.86 -25.82
C GLN A 172 -11.29 -13.94 -26.76
N ASN A 173 -10.53 -13.56 -27.80
CA ASN A 173 -10.25 -14.43 -28.95
C ASN A 173 -8.78 -14.47 -29.41
N THR A 174 -7.83 -13.98 -28.61
CA THR A 174 -6.41 -13.93 -29.03
C THR A 174 -5.48 -14.24 -27.86
N LEU A 175 -5.02 -15.47 -27.82
CA LEU A 175 -3.72 -15.78 -27.22
C LEU A 175 -2.72 -15.84 -28.36
N ALA A 176 -1.59 -15.14 -28.22
CA ALA A 176 -0.40 -15.50 -28.99
C ALA A 176 -0.06 -16.97 -28.70
N LYS A 177 0.67 -17.64 -29.61
CA LYS A 177 1.07 -19.05 -29.49
C LYS A 177 1.41 -19.43 -28.04
N PRO A 178 0.96 -20.61 -27.54
CA PRO A 178 1.28 -21.05 -26.18
C PRO A 178 2.77 -20.97 -25.91
N ILE A 179 3.14 -20.44 -24.73
CA ILE A 179 4.52 -20.51 -24.25
C ILE A 179 4.72 -21.92 -23.70
N GLU A 180 5.64 -22.68 -24.29
CA GLU A 180 5.97 -24.02 -23.83
C GLU A 180 6.55 -23.98 -22.40
N ALA A 181 6.20 -24.98 -21.59
CA ALA A 181 6.79 -25.14 -20.26
C ALA A 181 8.29 -25.46 -20.38
N TYR A 182 9.10 -24.89 -19.49
CA TYR A 182 10.54 -25.13 -19.45
C TYR A 182 11.04 -25.28 -18.02
N THR A 183 12.20 -25.93 -17.85
CA THR A 183 12.93 -26.03 -16.58
C THR A 183 14.22 -25.21 -16.69
N THR A 184 14.51 -24.38 -15.69
CA THR A 184 15.76 -23.61 -15.64
C THR A 184 16.64 -24.09 -14.48
N ASN A 185 17.92 -24.33 -14.78
CA ASN A 185 18.95 -24.64 -13.78
C ASN A 185 19.87 -23.44 -13.50
N LYS A 186 19.62 -22.29 -14.15
CA LYS A 186 20.40 -21.06 -13.95
C LYS A 186 19.60 -20.09 -13.08
N LYS A 187 20.08 -19.86 -11.86
CA LYS A 187 19.70 -18.68 -11.08
C LYS A 187 20.32 -17.47 -11.76
N LYS A 188 19.52 -16.52 -12.25
CA LYS A 188 20.07 -15.17 -12.54
C LYS A 188 20.58 -14.63 -11.19
N ASN A 189 21.83 -14.13 -11.20
CA ASN A 189 22.53 -13.64 -10.01
C ASN A 189 21.65 -12.76 -9.11
N PRO A 190 21.88 -12.78 -7.79
CA PRO A 190 21.21 -11.84 -6.90
C PRO A 190 21.58 -10.41 -7.32
N MET A 191 20.56 -9.57 -7.50
CA MET A 191 20.74 -8.11 -7.46
C MET A 191 21.03 -7.69 -6.02
#